data_AF-A0A0J9C5G2-F1
#
_entry.id   AF-A0A0J9C5G2-F1
#
_cell.length_a   1.000
_cell.length_b   1.000
_cell.length_c   1.000
_cell.angle_alpha   90.00
_cell.angle_beta   90.00
_cell.angle_gamma   90.00
#
_symmetry.space_group_name_H-M   'P 1'
#
loop_
_entity.id
_entity.type
_entity.pdbx_description
1 polymer ?
#
loop_
_entity_poly.entity_id
_entity_poly.type
_entity_poly.pdbx_seq_one_letter_code
_entity_poly.pdbx_strand_id
1 'polypeptide(L)'
;MEHDLKRKTTVIGHRNPDTDSICSAICYANLKNKLTGEEYVPARAGHVNGETQFVLDYFGVEEPKLVEDVRTQVKDIEIRKTRGVADNISLKKAWKIMQENNVVTIPSVRPDGTLEGLITVGDITKTYMNIYDSSILSKANTQYSNIIETLEADLLVGDADVYFDKGKVLIAAANPDLMEFYIEPHDLVILGNRYESQLCAIEMGAAAIIVCEGAGVSMTIKKIAQDRGCTVIATTYDTYTAARLINQSMPISYFMTREHLITFNSDDYTDEIREVMASKRHRDFPILDKEGRYLGMISRRNLLGAKGKQVILVDHNEKSQAVAGIESAEIQEIIDHHRLGTVQTMAPVFFRNQPLGCTATIIYQMYQEAGVDIEKKIAGLLCSAIVSDTLLFRSPTCTPVDEMAARSLAAIAGLDIEKYAMEMFGAGSNLKDKSDEEIFYQDFKRFTAGKVMIGVGQITSLNGGELEGLKHRMPEFMEKAREGSGLDMVFFMLTNILTESTDLICQGQGAVQLAAKAFHLDLEEATQKEEPILNLPGVVSRKKQLIPELMLAEQD
;
A
#
# COMPACT_ATOMS: atom_id res chain seq x y z
N MET A 1 16.20 20.06 5.62
CA MET A 1 16.68 18.96 4.78
C MET A 1 15.65 17.87 4.89
N GLU A 2 14.76 17.78 3.90
CA GLU A 2 13.84 16.66 3.75
C GLU A 2 14.69 15.39 3.67
N HIS A 3 14.47 14.45 4.58
CA HIS A 3 14.86 13.08 4.34
C HIS A 3 13.92 12.59 3.25
N ASP A 4 14.31 12.77 1.99
CA ASP A 4 13.64 12.11 0.88
C ASP A 4 13.72 10.61 1.18
N LEU A 5 12.59 10.02 1.54
CA LEU A 5 12.47 8.58 1.72
C LEU A 5 13.06 7.97 0.44
N LYS A 6 14.14 7.18 0.52
CA LYS A 6 14.65 6.46 -0.65
C LYS A 6 13.52 5.54 -1.12
N ARG A 7 12.83 5.94 -2.18
CA ARG A 7 11.67 5.22 -2.71
C ARG A 7 12.17 4.06 -3.54
N LYS A 8 11.75 2.87 -3.14
CA LYS A 8 12.01 1.62 -3.84
C LYS A 8 11.10 1.55 -5.07
N THR A 9 11.69 1.28 -6.23
CA THR A 9 10.93 1.05 -7.47
C THR A 9 10.71 -0.44 -7.69
N THR A 10 9.46 -0.83 -7.88
CA THR A 10 9.09 -2.23 -8.14
C THR A 10 9.05 -2.48 -9.64
N VAL A 11 9.82 -3.45 -10.13
CA VAL A 11 9.76 -3.91 -11.53
C VAL A 11 8.86 -5.13 -11.58
N ILE A 12 7.78 -5.07 -12.36
CA ILE A 12 6.72 -6.08 -12.32
C ILE A 12 6.14 -6.34 -13.70
N GLY A 13 5.94 -7.61 -14.02
CA GLY A 13 5.24 -8.04 -15.23
C GLY A 13 3.72 -8.17 -15.00
N HIS A 14 3.02 -8.82 -15.93
CA HIS A 14 1.56 -8.94 -15.88
C HIS A 14 1.06 -9.91 -14.78
N ARG A 15 -0.22 -9.79 -14.43
CA ARG A 15 -0.91 -10.50 -13.33
C ARG A 15 -0.92 -12.02 -13.44
N ASN A 16 -0.89 -12.54 -14.67
CA ASN A 16 -0.80 -13.98 -14.94
C ASN A 16 0.59 -14.29 -15.50
N PRO A 17 1.67 -14.16 -14.70
CA PRO A 17 3.03 -14.07 -15.23
C PRO A 17 3.46 -15.36 -15.94
N ASP A 18 4.15 -15.18 -17.06
CA ASP A 18 4.88 -16.24 -17.76
C ASP A 18 6.40 -16.06 -17.56
N THR A 19 7.19 -16.83 -18.30
CA THR A 19 8.64 -16.85 -18.16
C THR A 19 9.27 -15.52 -18.58
N ASP A 20 8.78 -14.85 -19.63
CA ASP A 20 9.28 -13.53 -20.02
C ASP A 20 8.98 -12.49 -18.94
N SER A 21 7.73 -12.36 -18.54
CA SER A 21 7.27 -11.46 -17.48
C SER A 21 8.13 -11.52 -16.20
N ILE A 22 8.46 -12.72 -15.71
CA ILE A 22 9.30 -12.89 -14.51
C ILE A 22 10.78 -12.62 -14.78
N CYS A 23 11.34 -13.23 -15.84
CA CYS A 23 12.77 -13.08 -16.14
C CYS A 23 13.12 -11.64 -16.52
N SER A 24 12.27 -10.99 -17.32
CA SER A 24 12.40 -9.58 -17.68
C SER A 24 12.35 -8.67 -16.45
N ALA A 25 11.46 -8.94 -15.48
CA ALA A 25 11.42 -8.15 -14.24
C ALA A 25 12.73 -8.25 -13.45
N ILE A 26 13.28 -9.46 -13.30
CA ILE A 26 14.56 -9.71 -12.61
C ILE A 26 15.72 -9.04 -13.35
N CYS A 27 15.82 -9.26 -14.66
CA CYS A 27 16.95 -8.80 -15.46
C CYS A 27 16.94 -7.28 -15.62
N TYR A 28 15.76 -6.66 -15.77
CA TYR A 28 15.63 -5.22 -15.86
C TYR A 28 15.91 -4.53 -14.53
N ALA A 29 15.41 -5.07 -13.42
CA ALA A 29 15.78 -4.58 -12.09
C ALA A 29 17.31 -4.65 -11.87
N ASN A 30 17.97 -5.75 -12.27
CA ASN A 30 19.43 -5.86 -12.19
C ASN A 30 20.14 -4.76 -12.99
N LEU A 31 19.70 -4.49 -14.22
CA LEU A 31 20.27 -3.45 -15.08
C LEU A 31 20.14 -2.08 -14.42
N LYS A 32 18.94 -1.73 -13.96
CA LYS A 32 18.65 -0.43 -13.33
C LYS A 32 19.48 -0.21 -12.06
N ASN A 33 19.59 -1.22 -11.19
CA ASN A 33 20.45 -1.13 -10.00
C ASN A 33 21.92 -0.86 -10.37
N LYS A 34 22.45 -1.50 -11.43
CA LYS A 34 23.82 -1.27 -11.91
C LYS A 34 24.02 0.13 -12.49
N LEU A 35 23.00 0.69 -13.14
CA LEU A 35 23.10 1.97 -13.83
C LEU A 35 22.92 3.18 -12.92
N THR A 36 21.98 3.14 -11.98
CA THR A 36 21.59 4.34 -11.23
C THR A 36 22.05 4.33 -9.77
N GLY A 37 22.37 3.17 -9.20
CA GLY A 37 22.66 3.02 -7.78
C GLY A 37 21.45 3.23 -6.85
N GLU A 38 20.24 3.34 -7.39
CA GLU A 38 18.98 3.33 -6.62
C GLU A 38 18.46 1.90 -6.45
N GLU A 39 17.44 1.70 -5.61
CA GLU A 39 16.89 0.38 -5.31
C GLU A 39 15.73 0.01 -6.26
N TYR A 40 15.99 -0.91 -7.19
CA TYR A 40 14.98 -1.54 -8.05
C TYR A 40 14.81 -2.99 -7.65
N VAL A 41 13.58 -3.44 -7.42
CA VAL A 41 13.33 -4.81 -6.95
C VAL A 41 12.32 -5.51 -7.85
N PRO A 42 12.64 -6.71 -8.34
CA PRO A 42 11.69 -7.49 -9.11
C PRO A 42 10.57 -8.01 -8.22
N ALA A 43 9.36 -8.03 -8.75
CA ALA A 43 8.19 -8.61 -8.12
C ALA A 43 7.40 -9.42 -9.15
N ARG A 44 6.54 -10.31 -8.64
CA ARG A 44 5.55 -11.04 -9.43
C ARG A 44 4.15 -10.62 -9.03
N ALA A 45 3.26 -10.52 -10.01
CA ALA A 45 1.86 -10.18 -9.79
C ALA A 45 0.94 -11.41 -9.67
N GLY A 46 1.47 -12.62 -9.83
CA GLY A 46 0.72 -13.87 -9.77
C GLY A 46 1.59 -15.10 -9.50
N HIS A 47 1.04 -16.29 -9.73
CA HIS A 47 1.70 -17.57 -9.48
C HIS A 47 2.78 -17.88 -10.53
N VAL A 48 3.90 -18.47 -10.12
CA VAL A 48 5.00 -18.88 -11.01
C VAL A 48 4.68 -20.25 -11.62
N ASN A 49 4.61 -20.34 -12.94
CA ASN A 49 4.31 -21.61 -13.61
C ASN A 49 5.51 -22.58 -13.54
N GLY A 50 5.29 -23.87 -13.88
CA GLY A 50 6.33 -24.89 -13.79
C GLY A 50 7.56 -24.65 -14.69
N GLU A 51 7.35 -24.05 -15.86
CA GLU A 51 8.43 -23.66 -16.76
C GLU A 51 9.31 -22.58 -16.11
N THR A 52 8.69 -21.51 -15.62
CA THR A 52 9.39 -20.42 -14.95
C THR A 52 10.07 -20.88 -13.66
N GLN A 53 9.45 -21.79 -12.89
CA GLN A 53 10.06 -22.37 -11.70
C GLN A 53 11.33 -23.15 -12.05
N PHE A 54 11.29 -23.97 -13.10
CA PHE A 54 12.48 -24.66 -13.60
C PHE A 54 13.61 -23.68 -13.93
N VAL A 55 13.30 -22.58 -14.61
CA VAL A 55 14.29 -21.55 -14.96
C VAL A 55 14.94 -20.96 -13.70
N LEU A 56 14.13 -20.59 -12.70
CA LEU A 56 14.62 -20.03 -11.44
C LEU A 56 15.51 -21.03 -10.69
N ASP A 57 15.09 -22.28 -10.59
CA ASP A 57 15.84 -23.35 -9.92
C ASP A 57 17.16 -23.66 -10.65
N TYR A 58 17.13 -23.73 -11.99
CA TYR A 58 18.28 -24.02 -12.83
C TYR A 58 19.41 -23.00 -12.63
N PHE A 59 19.06 -21.71 -12.51
CA PHE A 59 20.03 -20.63 -12.30
C PHE A 59 20.25 -20.26 -10.84
N GLY A 60 19.59 -20.94 -9.89
CA GLY A 60 19.68 -20.67 -8.45
C GLY A 60 19.23 -19.25 -8.09
N VAL A 61 18.16 -18.77 -8.74
CA VAL A 61 17.59 -17.44 -8.53
C VAL A 61 16.35 -17.56 -7.67
N GLU A 62 16.27 -16.77 -6.60
CA GLU A 62 15.10 -16.77 -5.73
C GLU A 62 13.87 -16.24 -6.46
N GLU A 63 12.73 -16.85 -6.17
CA GLU A 63 11.43 -16.42 -6.66
C GLU A 63 11.13 -14.97 -6.22
N PRO A 64 10.77 -14.05 -7.15
CA PRO A 64 10.40 -12.69 -6.79
C PRO A 64 9.22 -12.64 -5.82
N LYS A 65 9.21 -11.62 -4.96
CA LYS A 65 8.12 -11.44 -3.99
C LYS A 65 6.78 -11.20 -4.70
N LEU A 66 5.74 -11.87 -4.22
CA LEU A 66 4.36 -11.63 -4.65
C LEU A 66 3.88 -10.23 -4.24
N VAL A 67 3.40 -9.47 -5.22
CA VAL A 67 2.77 -8.15 -5.05
C VAL A 67 1.44 -8.17 -5.81
N GLU A 68 0.34 -8.30 -5.07
CA GLU A 68 -1.01 -8.37 -5.64
C GLU A 68 -1.67 -7.00 -5.78
N ASP A 69 -1.22 -6.01 -4.99
CA ASP A 69 -1.80 -4.66 -4.95
C ASP A 69 -0.70 -3.59 -4.78
N VAL A 70 -0.69 -2.61 -5.69
CA VAL A 70 0.20 -1.44 -5.68
C VAL A 70 -0.52 -0.14 -5.32
N ARG A 71 -1.74 -0.22 -4.78
CA ARG A 71 -2.42 0.94 -4.19
C ARG A 71 -1.54 1.60 -3.14
N THR A 72 -1.60 2.92 -3.13
CA THR A 72 -0.88 3.75 -2.17
C THR A 72 -1.56 3.64 -0.81
N GLN A 73 -0.78 3.29 0.21
CA GLN A 73 -1.21 3.14 1.59
C GLN A 73 -0.74 4.33 2.44
N VAL A 74 -1.31 4.51 3.62
CA VAL A 74 -0.94 5.61 4.54
C VAL A 74 0.56 5.62 4.86
N LYS A 75 1.17 4.45 5.07
CA LYS A 75 2.62 4.30 5.33
C LYS A 75 3.52 4.77 4.17
N ASP A 76 2.97 4.86 2.96
CA ASP A 76 3.69 5.32 1.77
C ASP A 76 3.67 6.86 1.66
N ILE A 77 2.90 7.55 2.51
CA ILE A 77 2.77 9.00 2.54
C ILE A 77 3.54 9.57 3.73
N GLU A 78 4.12 10.75 3.53
CA GLU A 78 4.69 11.51 4.63
C GLU A 78 3.60 12.03 5.57
N ILE A 79 3.52 11.42 6.76
CA ILE A 79 2.64 11.86 7.84
C ILE A 79 3.36 12.83 8.78
N ARG A 80 2.59 13.68 9.46
CA ARG A 80 3.13 14.60 10.45
C ARG A 80 3.36 13.86 11.76
N LYS A 81 4.62 13.71 12.18
CA LYS A 81 4.99 13.11 13.48
C LYS A 81 4.78 14.09 14.64
N THR A 82 3.54 14.52 14.85
CA THR A 82 3.18 15.35 16.01
C THR A 82 3.35 14.52 17.28
N ARG A 83 4.19 14.97 18.21
CA ARG A 83 4.40 14.26 19.47
C ARG A 83 3.12 14.29 20.32
N GLY A 84 2.71 13.14 20.83
CA GLY A 84 1.64 13.04 21.82
C GLY A 84 2.02 13.66 23.17
N VAL A 85 1.01 14.16 23.88
CA VAL A 85 1.17 14.75 25.22
C VAL A 85 0.44 13.92 26.27
N ALA A 86 0.79 14.08 27.53
CA ALA A 86 0.02 13.51 28.64
C ALA A 86 -1.33 14.25 28.78
N ASP A 87 -2.38 13.55 29.21
CA ASP A 87 -3.72 14.12 29.30
C ASP A 87 -3.87 15.16 30.44
N ASN A 88 -2.97 15.14 31.41
CA ASN A 88 -2.98 16.03 32.56
C ASN A 88 -2.32 17.40 32.31
N ILE A 89 -1.74 17.67 31.13
CA ILE A 89 -1.14 18.98 30.86
C ILE A 89 -2.18 20.10 30.86
N SER A 90 -1.79 21.31 31.25
CA SER A 90 -2.67 22.47 31.24
C SER A 90 -3.08 22.92 29.83
N LEU A 91 -4.23 23.58 29.71
CA LEU A 91 -4.66 24.24 28.47
C LEU A 91 -3.63 25.28 27.97
N LYS A 92 -3.00 26.04 28.88
CA LYS A 92 -1.93 27.01 28.53
C LYS A 92 -0.76 26.29 27.83
N LYS A 93 -0.33 25.16 28.40
CA LYS A 93 0.76 24.35 27.84
C LYS A 93 0.38 23.73 26.51
N ALA A 94 -0.82 23.16 26.40
CA ALA A 94 -1.33 22.60 25.16
C ALA A 94 -1.36 23.68 24.05
N TRP A 95 -1.86 24.88 24.36
CA TRP A 95 -1.87 26.02 23.44
C TRP A 95 -0.45 26.41 22.99
N LYS A 96 0.50 26.48 23.92
CA LYS A 96 1.92 26.77 23.60
C LYS A 96 2.51 25.71 22.65
N ILE A 97 2.30 24.42 22.94
CA ILE A 97 2.73 23.32 22.07
C ILE A 97 2.08 23.43 20.69
N MET A 98 0.81 23.85 20.61
CA MET A 98 0.13 24.07 19.33
C MET A 98 0.80 25.17 18.50
N GLN A 99 1.12 26.29 19.13
CA GLN A 99 1.78 27.42 18.48
C GLN A 99 3.21 27.08 18.03
N GLU A 100 4.01 26.51 18.92
CA GLU A 100 5.41 26.15 18.64
C GLU A 100 5.52 25.15 17.49
N ASN A 101 4.62 24.17 17.43
CA ASN A 101 4.62 23.18 16.37
C ASN A 101 3.82 23.61 15.15
N ASN A 102 3.10 24.74 15.17
CA ASN A 102 2.14 25.16 14.12
C ASN A 102 1.10 24.06 13.80
N VAL A 103 0.52 23.45 14.84
CA VAL A 103 -0.59 22.47 14.77
C VAL A 103 -1.88 23.11 15.30
N VAL A 104 -3.04 22.58 14.93
CA VAL A 104 -4.33 22.99 15.52
C VAL A 104 -5.04 21.87 16.30
N THR A 105 -4.42 20.70 16.32
CA THR A 105 -4.89 19.50 17.02
C THR A 105 -3.67 18.81 17.64
N ILE A 106 -3.78 18.44 18.91
CA ILE A 106 -2.77 17.67 19.63
C ILE A 106 -3.41 16.37 20.11
N PRO A 107 -2.73 15.22 19.92
CA PRO A 107 -3.16 13.96 20.50
C PRO A 107 -2.65 13.79 21.94
N SER A 108 -3.52 13.27 22.79
CA SER A 108 -3.14 12.74 24.10
C SER A 108 -2.74 11.28 23.96
N VAL A 109 -1.52 10.94 24.36
CA VAL A 109 -0.95 9.60 24.15
C VAL A 109 -0.28 9.11 25.43
N ARG A 110 -0.61 7.89 25.86
CA ARG A 110 0.00 7.25 27.02
C ARG A 110 1.47 6.89 26.76
N PRO A 111 2.27 6.64 27.81
CA PRO A 111 3.65 6.19 27.66
C PRO A 111 3.82 4.89 26.85
N ASP A 112 2.78 4.03 26.80
CA ASP A 112 2.75 2.80 26.01
C ASP A 112 2.43 3.00 24.52
N GLY A 113 2.13 4.23 24.10
CA GLY A 113 1.75 4.60 22.74
C GLY A 113 0.24 4.61 22.47
N THR A 114 -0.60 4.32 23.46
CA THR A 114 -2.06 4.31 23.29
C THR A 114 -2.61 5.73 23.13
N LEU A 115 -3.39 5.97 22.08
CA LEU A 115 -4.11 7.23 21.87
C LEU A 115 -5.32 7.32 22.82
N GLU A 116 -5.39 8.37 23.65
CA GLU A 116 -6.47 8.56 24.63
C GLU A 116 -7.52 9.59 24.22
N GLY A 117 -7.13 10.55 23.38
CA GLY A 117 -7.98 11.66 23.04
C GLY A 117 -7.32 12.69 22.15
N LEU A 118 -8.12 13.66 21.71
CA LEU A 118 -7.71 14.78 20.87
C LEU A 118 -8.20 16.09 21.46
N ILE A 119 -7.29 17.07 21.56
CA ILE A 119 -7.63 18.45 21.91
C ILE A 119 -7.37 19.35 20.70
N THR A 120 -8.34 20.19 20.36
CA THR A 120 -8.23 21.15 19.26
C THR A 120 -8.17 22.59 19.76
N VAL A 121 -7.66 23.50 18.91
CA VAL A 121 -7.79 24.95 19.13
C VAL A 121 -9.24 25.35 19.41
N GLY A 122 -10.20 24.71 18.73
CA GLY A 122 -11.62 24.97 18.90
C GLY A 122 -12.12 24.62 20.30
N ASP A 123 -11.62 23.52 20.88
CA ASP A 123 -11.98 23.10 22.24
C ASP A 123 -11.42 24.08 23.27
N ILE A 124 -10.13 24.46 23.14
CA ILE A 124 -9.50 25.47 24.00
C ILE A 124 -10.25 26.81 23.91
N THR A 125 -10.64 27.22 22.70
CA THR A 125 -11.36 28.49 22.49
C THR A 125 -12.76 28.46 23.11
N LYS A 126 -13.48 27.34 22.99
CA LYS A 126 -14.78 27.18 23.66
C LYS A 126 -14.63 27.29 25.17
N THR A 127 -13.57 26.71 25.73
CA THR A 127 -13.27 26.88 27.15
C THR A 127 -13.09 28.35 27.52
N TYR A 128 -12.33 29.12 26.74
CA TYR A 128 -12.13 30.53 27.07
C TYR A 128 -13.41 31.39 26.94
N MET A 129 -14.34 31.02 26.05
CA MET A 129 -15.57 31.79 25.79
C MET A 129 -16.75 31.41 26.69
N ASN A 130 -16.73 30.21 27.28
CA ASN A 130 -17.80 29.76 28.16
C ASN A 130 -17.69 30.42 29.55
N ILE A 131 -18.84 30.82 30.10
CA ILE A 131 -18.92 31.28 31.47
C ILE A 131 -18.95 30.05 32.37
N TYR A 132 -17.88 29.87 33.14
CA TYR A 132 -17.79 28.80 34.13
C TYR A 132 -18.14 29.29 35.53
N ASP A 133 -18.68 28.37 36.33
CA ASP A 133 -18.79 28.59 37.77
C ASP A 133 -17.41 28.62 38.43
N SER A 134 -17.35 29.16 39.65
CA SER A 134 -16.11 29.29 40.42
C SER A 134 -15.50 27.95 40.85
N SER A 135 -16.21 26.83 40.73
CA SER A 135 -15.72 25.47 41.08
C SER A 135 -15.12 24.71 39.89
N ILE A 136 -15.04 25.32 38.70
CA ILE A 136 -14.63 24.62 37.47
C ILE A 136 -13.23 23.98 37.57
N LEU A 137 -12.28 24.63 38.25
CA LEU A 137 -10.95 24.07 38.45
C LEU A 137 -11.00 22.76 39.25
N SER A 138 -11.86 22.71 40.27
CA SER A 138 -12.01 21.53 41.12
C SER A 138 -12.72 20.41 40.37
N LYS A 139 -13.77 20.75 39.60
CA LYS A 139 -14.47 19.82 38.70
C LYS A 139 -13.57 19.24 37.62
N ALA A 140 -12.61 20.04 37.13
CA ALA A 140 -11.61 19.60 36.18
C ALA A 140 -10.47 18.78 36.84
N ASN A 141 -10.49 18.61 38.17
CA ASN A 141 -9.49 17.90 38.94
C ASN A 141 -8.07 18.41 38.61
N THR A 142 -7.82 19.69 38.92
CA THR A 142 -6.64 20.41 38.43
C THR A 142 -5.44 20.21 39.35
N GLN A 143 -4.32 19.71 38.83
CA GLN A 143 -3.09 19.54 39.61
C GLN A 143 -2.42 20.88 39.91
N TYR A 144 -1.85 21.06 41.11
CA TYR A 144 -1.20 22.32 41.49
C TYR A 144 0.01 22.66 40.61
N SER A 145 0.75 21.66 40.12
CA SER A 145 1.80 21.82 39.11
C SER A 145 1.33 22.62 37.88
N ASN A 146 0.10 22.38 37.40
CA ASN A 146 -0.47 23.14 36.30
C ASN A 146 -0.79 24.59 36.69
N ILE A 147 -1.28 24.83 37.91
CA ILE A 147 -1.55 26.19 38.42
C ILE A 147 -0.24 26.97 38.48
N ILE A 148 0.80 26.34 39.04
CA ILE A 148 2.15 26.89 39.17
C ILE A 148 2.73 27.25 37.80
N GLU A 149 2.70 26.33 36.82
CA GLU A 149 3.16 26.58 35.45
C GLU A 149 2.35 27.67 34.75
N THR A 150 1.03 27.70 34.97
CA THR A 150 0.13 28.67 34.32
C THR A 150 0.36 30.09 34.83
N LEU A 151 0.60 30.25 36.13
CA LEU A 151 0.78 31.54 36.78
C LEU A 151 2.25 31.94 36.91
N GLU A 152 3.18 31.16 36.35
CA GLU A 152 4.63 31.40 36.47
C GLU A 152 5.02 31.65 37.94
N ALA A 153 4.51 30.76 38.80
CA ALA A 153 4.53 30.93 40.24
C ALA A 153 5.57 30.04 40.93
N ASP A 154 5.88 30.36 42.18
CA ASP A 154 6.71 29.56 43.08
C ASP A 154 5.83 28.86 44.12
N LEU A 155 6.11 27.57 44.37
CA LEU A 155 5.51 26.83 45.47
C LEU A 155 6.29 27.09 46.76
N LEU A 156 5.66 27.73 47.74
CA LEU A 156 6.29 28.09 49.01
C LEU A 156 6.00 27.08 50.13
N VAL A 157 4.80 26.49 50.12
CA VAL A 157 4.33 25.46 51.07
C VAL A 157 3.39 24.51 50.34
N GLY A 158 3.53 23.21 50.57
CA GLY A 158 2.68 22.17 49.97
C GLY A 158 3.44 21.29 48.99
N ASP A 159 2.70 20.59 48.14
CA ASP A 159 3.22 19.66 47.14
C ASP A 159 2.58 19.97 45.78
N ALA A 160 3.39 20.07 44.73
CA ALA A 160 2.94 20.39 43.39
C ALA A 160 2.12 19.25 42.77
N ASP A 161 2.29 18.02 43.25
CA ASP A 161 1.60 16.85 42.69
C ASP A 161 0.17 16.68 43.21
N VAL A 162 -0.24 17.47 44.20
CA VAL A 162 -1.60 17.46 44.76
C VAL A 162 -2.62 18.02 43.76
N TYR A 163 -3.82 17.45 43.81
CA TYR A 163 -4.94 17.85 42.97
C TYR A 163 -5.91 18.75 43.74
N PHE A 164 -6.33 19.83 43.09
CA PHE A 164 -7.48 20.62 43.50
C PHE A 164 -8.74 19.96 42.94
N ASP A 165 -9.46 19.24 43.80
CA ASP A 165 -10.64 18.43 43.46
C ASP A 165 -11.93 18.91 44.15
N LYS A 166 -11.81 19.79 45.14
CA LYS A 166 -12.91 20.37 45.91
C LYS A 166 -12.71 21.86 46.18
N GLY A 167 -13.82 22.60 46.30
CA GLY A 167 -13.82 24.03 46.62
C GLY A 167 -13.97 24.93 45.40
N LYS A 168 -14.10 26.23 45.63
CA LYS A 168 -14.22 27.24 44.58
C LYS A 168 -12.99 28.14 44.53
N VAL A 169 -12.74 28.71 43.37
CA VAL A 169 -11.74 29.75 43.14
C VAL A 169 -12.40 31.10 43.38
N LEU A 170 -11.77 31.92 44.22
CA LEU A 170 -12.29 33.25 44.55
C LEU A 170 -11.16 34.26 44.79
N ILE A 171 -11.49 35.54 44.65
CA ILE A 171 -10.55 36.64 44.91
C ILE A 171 -10.91 37.28 46.25
N ALA A 172 -10.00 37.22 47.22
CA ALA A 172 -10.15 37.90 48.50
C ALA A 172 -9.64 39.35 48.40
N ALA A 173 -10.51 40.23 47.88
CA ALA A 173 -10.25 41.66 47.76
C ALA A 173 -10.85 42.50 48.92
N ALA A 174 -11.68 41.88 49.78
CA ALA A 174 -12.31 42.55 50.90
C ALA A 174 -11.41 42.61 52.15
N ASN A 175 -11.86 43.31 53.19
CA ASN A 175 -11.21 43.24 54.51
C ASN A 175 -11.43 41.84 55.15
N PRO A 176 -10.59 41.43 56.13
CA PRO A 176 -10.69 40.12 56.77
C PRO A 176 -12.08 39.82 57.35
N ASP A 177 -12.74 40.80 57.98
CA ASP A 177 -14.08 40.62 58.56
C ASP A 177 -15.11 40.14 57.53
N LEU A 178 -15.04 40.62 56.28
CA LEU A 178 -15.93 40.17 55.22
C LEU A 178 -15.51 38.84 54.60
N MET A 179 -14.21 38.53 54.60
CA MET A 179 -13.66 37.28 54.06
C MET A 179 -14.20 36.04 54.78
N GLU A 180 -14.39 36.12 56.10
CA GLU A 180 -14.93 35.03 56.93
C GLU A 180 -16.30 34.53 56.47
N PHE A 181 -17.09 35.36 55.78
CA PHE A 181 -18.44 35.00 55.35
C PHE A 181 -18.51 34.26 54.01
N TYR A 182 -17.46 34.30 53.19
CA TYR A 182 -17.51 33.73 51.82
C TYR A 182 -16.38 32.76 51.48
N ILE A 183 -15.30 32.71 52.28
CA ILE A 183 -14.29 31.66 52.18
C ILE A 183 -14.81 30.43 52.89
N GLU A 184 -14.88 29.32 52.16
CA GLU A 184 -15.30 28.03 52.69
C GLU A 184 -14.10 27.07 52.76
N PRO A 185 -14.16 26.03 53.60
CA PRO A 185 -13.13 25.00 53.63
C PRO A 185 -12.89 24.41 52.24
N HIS A 186 -11.63 24.18 51.92
CA HIS A 186 -11.12 23.71 50.63
C HIS A 186 -11.08 24.73 49.50
N ASP A 187 -11.47 25.99 49.70
CA ASP A 187 -11.39 26.99 48.64
C ASP A 187 -9.94 27.29 48.22
N LEU A 188 -9.78 27.74 46.97
CA LEU A 188 -8.55 28.32 46.46
C LEU A 188 -8.71 29.84 46.40
N VAL A 189 -7.92 30.54 47.19
CA VAL A 189 -8.09 31.99 47.41
C VAL A 189 -6.95 32.77 46.75
N ILE A 190 -7.29 33.63 45.78
CA ILE A 190 -6.38 34.58 45.15
C ILE A 190 -6.38 35.89 45.95
N LEU A 191 -5.23 36.35 46.42
CA LEU A 191 -5.14 37.53 47.28
C LEU A 191 -3.85 38.31 47.04
N GLY A 192 -3.87 39.60 47.40
CA GLY A 192 -2.68 40.45 47.39
C GLY A 192 -1.76 40.17 48.58
N ASN A 193 -0.65 40.90 48.70
CA ASN A 193 0.28 40.70 49.80
C ASN A 193 -0.12 41.44 51.09
N ARG A 194 -1.21 41.02 51.72
CA ARG A 194 -1.62 41.46 53.06
C ARG A 194 -1.58 40.30 54.04
N TYR A 195 -0.84 40.48 55.12
CA TYR A 195 -0.63 39.45 56.14
C TYR A 195 -1.95 38.97 56.75
N GLU A 196 -2.85 39.91 57.06
CA GLU A 196 -4.15 39.65 57.68
C GLU A 196 -5.08 38.84 56.76
N SER A 197 -5.06 39.14 55.46
CA SER A 197 -5.82 38.39 54.45
C SER A 197 -5.28 36.98 54.26
N GLN A 198 -3.95 36.82 54.21
CA GLN A 198 -3.29 35.51 54.13
C GLN A 198 -3.67 34.64 55.33
N LEU A 199 -3.56 35.19 56.55
CA LEU A 199 -3.91 34.50 57.78
C LEU A 199 -5.39 34.09 57.80
N CYS A 200 -6.31 35.02 57.54
CA CYS A 200 -7.75 34.75 57.52
C CYS A 200 -8.12 33.61 56.56
N ALA A 201 -7.59 33.61 55.33
CA ALA A 201 -7.84 32.55 54.36
C ALA A 201 -7.37 31.16 54.85
N ILE A 202 -6.17 31.09 55.45
CA ILE A 202 -5.65 29.85 56.03
C ILE A 202 -6.51 29.42 57.24
N GLU A 203 -6.99 30.36 58.05
CA GLU A 203 -7.80 30.05 59.22
C GLU A 203 -9.19 29.53 58.89
N MET A 204 -9.79 30.01 57.80
CA MET A 204 -11.06 29.52 57.27
C MET A 204 -10.95 28.16 56.55
N GLY A 205 -9.75 27.61 56.46
CA GLY A 205 -9.52 26.26 55.93
C GLY A 205 -9.40 26.21 54.40
N ALA A 206 -8.93 27.29 53.76
CA ALA A 206 -8.59 27.26 52.35
C ALA A 206 -7.61 26.11 52.02
N ALA A 207 -7.86 25.38 50.93
CA ALA A 207 -6.93 24.34 50.47
C ALA A 207 -5.63 24.96 49.94
N ALA A 208 -5.75 26.12 49.29
CA ALA A 208 -4.62 26.85 48.75
C ALA A 208 -4.85 28.37 48.79
N ILE A 209 -3.77 29.11 48.97
CA ILE A 209 -3.73 30.56 48.74
C ILE A 209 -2.73 30.87 47.62
N ILE A 210 -3.11 31.80 46.75
CA ILE A 210 -2.25 32.38 45.71
C ILE A 210 -1.95 33.82 46.10
N VAL A 211 -0.70 34.06 46.49
CA VAL A 211 -0.20 35.38 46.87
C VAL A 211 0.36 36.09 45.64
N CYS A 212 -0.31 37.19 45.27
CA CYS A 212 0.03 38.00 44.10
C CYS A 212 1.07 39.10 44.41
N GLU A 213 1.51 39.79 43.36
CA GLU A 213 2.40 40.96 43.39
C GLU A 213 3.87 40.67 43.77
N GLY A 214 4.30 39.41 43.73
CA GLY A 214 5.72 39.02 43.85
C GLY A 214 6.37 39.31 45.20
N ALA A 215 5.58 39.72 46.20
CA ALA A 215 6.09 40.02 47.51
C ALA A 215 6.24 38.74 48.36
N GLY A 216 7.30 38.69 49.18
CA GLY A 216 7.63 37.51 49.97
C GLY A 216 6.59 37.20 51.05
N VAL A 217 6.19 35.93 51.14
CA VAL A 217 5.34 35.44 52.24
C VAL A 217 6.18 35.22 53.50
N SER A 218 5.74 35.77 54.63
CA SER A 218 6.47 35.67 55.90
C SER A 218 6.60 34.22 56.40
N MET A 219 7.65 33.92 57.16
CA MET A 219 7.85 32.58 57.75
C MET A 219 6.72 32.17 58.69
N THR A 220 6.11 33.12 59.38
CA THR A 220 4.94 32.87 60.25
C THR A 220 3.77 32.33 59.45
N ILE A 221 3.41 32.98 58.32
CA ILE A 221 2.34 32.52 57.44
C ILE A 221 2.68 31.15 56.85
N LYS A 222 3.91 30.94 56.37
CA LYS A 222 4.34 29.64 55.85
C LYS A 222 4.18 28.52 56.88
N LYS A 223 4.54 28.79 58.15
CA LYS A 223 4.45 27.81 59.22
C LYS A 223 3.00 27.48 59.58
N ILE A 224 2.14 28.50 59.69
CA ILE A 224 0.70 28.31 59.95
C ILE A 224 0.04 27.55 58.79
N ALA A 225 0.38 27.89 57.54
CA ALA A 225 -0.12 27.18 56.37
C ALA A 225 0.30 25.71 56.38
N GLN A 226 1.56 25.42 56.69
CA GLN A 226 2.07 24.05 56.80
C GLN A 226 1.33 23.27 57.90
N ASP A 227 1.15 23.86 59.08
CA ASP A 227 0.50 23.20 60.22
C ASP A 227 -1.00 22.95 59.96
N ARG A 228 -1.64 23.78 59.12
CA ARG A 228 -3.06 23.63 58.71
C ARG A 228 -3.26 22.92 57.36
N GLY A 229 -2.18 22.49 56.70
CA GLY A 229 -2.26 21.83 55.40
C GLY A 229 -2.73 22.72 54.24
N CYS A 230 -2.56 24.04 54.35
CA CYS A 230 -2.87 25.00 53.29
C CYS A 230 -1.66 25.16 52.36
N THR A 231 -1.87 24.99 51.05
CA THR A 231 -0.84 25.19 50.02
C THR A 231 -0.62 26.69 49.79
N VAL A 232 0.63 27.14 49.69
CA VAL A 232 0.97 28.54 49.44
C VAL A 232 1.73 28.65 48.13
N ILE A 233 1.11 29.30 47.16
CA ILE A 233 1.68 29.58 45.84
C ILE A 233 1.89 31.09 45.73
N ALA A 234 3.03 31.54 45.22
CA ALA A 234 3.33 32.96 45.05
C ALA A 234 3.64 33.28 43.59
N THR A 235 3.00 34.31 43.02
CA THR A 235 3.24 34.76 41.65
C THR A 235 3.57 36.25 41.63
N THR A 236 4.38 36.66 40.65
CA THR A 236 4.64 38.07 40.38
C THR A 236 3.46 38.79 39.74
N TYR A 237 2.45 38.05 39.27
CA TYR A 237 1.24 38.64 38.68
C TYR A 237 0.36 39.31 39.73
N ASP A 238 -0.37 40.35 39.31
CA ASP A 238 -1.46 40.94 40.10
C ASP A 238 -2.68 40.00 40.16
N THR A 239 -3.62 40.31 41.05
CA THR A 239 -4.81 39.48 41.29
C THR A 239 -5.72 39.37 40.05
N TYR A 240 -5.79 40.41 39.23
CA TYR A 240 -6.57 40.41 37.98
C TYR A 240 -5.97 39.44 36.95
N THR A 241 -4.66 39.52 36.74
CA THR A 241 -3.91 38.68 35.81
C THR A 241 -3.94 37.22 36.27
N ALA A 242 -3.72 36.97 37.57
CA ALA A 242 -3.83 35.65 38.14
C ALA A 242 -5.23 35.06 37.92
N ALA A 243 -6.30 35.79 38.26
CA ALA A 243 -7.67 35.35 38.07
C ALA A 243 -8.04 35.10 36.60
N ARG A 244 -7.49 35.90 35.66
CA ARG A 244 -7.72 35.70 34.22
C ARG A 244 -7.01 34.45 33.68
N LEU A 245 -5.81 34.15 34.17
CA LEU A 245 -5.00 33.04 33.69
C LEU A 245 -5.33 31.72 34.37
N ILE A 246 -5.85 31.73 35.61
CA ILE A 246 -6.00 30.52 36.42
C ILE A 246 -6.83 29.43 35.74
N ASN A 247 -7.86 29.78 34.96
CA ASN A 247 -8.67 28.82 34.21
C ASN A 247 -7.88 28.07 33.12
N GLN A 248 -6.75 28.61 32.66
CA GLN A 248 -5.88 27.94 31.69
C GLN A 248 -5.03 26.82 32.32
N SER A 249 -5.07 26.66 33.64
CA SER A 249 -4.39 25.57 34.37
C SER A 249 -5.13 24.24 34.31
N MET A 250 -6.41 24.24 33.93
CA MET A 250 -7.19 23.01 33.86
C MET A 250 -6.56 22.01 32.88
N PRO A 251 -6.60 20.70 33.20
CA PRO A 251 -6.00 19.68 32.35
C PRO A 251 -6.78 19.50 31.05
N ILE A 252 -6.10 19.16 29.95
CA ILE A 252 -6.75 18.89 28.66
C ILE A 252 -7.69 17.69 28.73
N SER A 253 -7.45 16.75 29.66
CA SER A 253 -8.25 15.55 29.90
C SER A 253 -9.74 15.82 30.11
N TYR A 254 -10.08 17.01 30.63
CA TYR A 254 -11.46 17.46 30.88
C TYR A 254 -12.17 18.00 29.64
N PHE A 255 -11.42 18.50 28.65
CA PHE A 255 -11.96 19.18 27.46
C PHE A 255 -11.76 18.41 26.16
N MET A 256 -10.84 17.45 26.14
CA MET A 256 -10.51 16.70 24.95
C MET A 256 -11.61 15.71 24.56
N THR A 257 -11.72 15.44 23.26
CA THR A 257 -12.59 14.37 22.77
C THR A 257 -11.90 13.03 23.04
N ARG A 258 -12.61 12.09 23.69
CA ARG A 258 -12.12 10.73 23.99
C ARG A 258 -12.86 9.65 23.21
N GLU A 259 -14.11 9.90 22.86
CA GLU A 259 -15.00 8.93 22.22
C GLU A 259 -15.16 9.22 20.73
N HIS A 260 -15.48 8.18 19.97
CA HIS A 260 -15.74 8.28 18.53
C HIS A 260 -14.62 8.98 17.73
N LEU A 261 -13.36 8.77 18.15
CA LEU A 261 -12.20 9.25 17.43
C LEU A 261 -12.13 8.59 16.05
N ILE A 262 -12.04 9.41 15.02
CA ILE A 262 -11.82 8.93 13.65
C ILE A 262 -10.32 8.78 13.47
N THR A 263 -9.87 7.54 13.37
CA THR A 263 -8.46 7.16 13.20
C THR A 263 -8.31 6.35 11.91
N PHE A 264 -7.09 6.30 11.39
CA PHE A 264 -6.72 5.44 10.26
C PHE A 264 -5.52 4.58 10.64
N ASN A 265 -5.35 3.43 10.02
CA ASN A 265 -4.19 2.58 10.18
C ASN A 265 -3.13 2.88 9.12
N SER A 266 -1.87 2.56 9.43
CA SER A 266 -0.75 2.72 8.50
C SER A 266 -0.91 1.92 7.20
N ASP A 267 -1.69 0.83 7.22
CA ASP A 267 -1.92 -0.01 6.04
C ASP A 267 -3.22 0.33 5.28
N ASP A 268 -4.01 1.29 5.76
CA ASP A 268 -5.22 1.71 5.06
C ASP A 268 -4.86 2.32 3.70
N TYR A 269 -5.73 2.13 2.72
CA TYR A 269 -5.54 2.69 1.39
C TYR A 269 -5.95 4.16 1.33
N THR A 270 -5.19 4.92 0.55
CA THR A 270 -5.27 6.39 0.56
C THR A 270 -6.52 6.94 -0.11
N ASP A 271 -7.11 6.19 -1.03
CA ASP A 271 -8.41 6.43 -1.65
C ASP A 271 -9.55 6.24 -0.64
N GLU A 272 -9.52 5.16 0.14
CA GLU A 272 -10.52 4.85 1.17
C GLU A 272 -10.54 5.94 2.27
N ILE A 273 -9.38 6.30 2.81
CA ILE A 273 -9.33 7.33 3.85
C ILE A 273 -9.68 8.72 3.30
N ARG A 274 -9.44 8.99 2.01
CA ARG A 274 -9.77 10.28 1.38
C ARG A 274 -11.26 10.53 1.36
N GLU A 275 -12.06 9.49 1.11
CA GLU A 275 -13.52 9.58 1.16
C GLU A 275 -14.02 9.91 2.58
N VAL A 276 -13.49 9.20 3.58
CA VAL A 276 -13.80 9.48 4.99
C VAL A 276 -13.40 10.91 5.35
N MET A 277 -12.17 11.32 5.02
CA MET A 277 -11.66 12.67 5.30
C MET A 277 -12.47 13.76 4.61
N ALA A 278 -13.03 13.52 3.43
CA ALA A 278 -13.88 14.47 2.71
C ALA A 278 -15.23 14.68 3.42
N SER A 279 -15.79 13.62 4.01
CA SER A 279 -17.08 13.67 4.71
C SER A 279 -17.03 14.37 6.09
N LYS A 280 -15.84 14.54 6.67
CA LYS A 280 -15.65 15.07 8.03
C LYS A 280 -15.07 16.48 8.02
N ARG A 281 -15.40 17.29 9.04
CA ARG A 281 -14.87 18.66 9.19
C ARG A 281 -13.57 18.75 9.99
N HIS A 282 -12.99 17.61 10.39
CA HIS A 282 -11.70 17.58 11.09
C HIS A 282 -10.55 17.87 10.13
N ARG A 283 -9.56 18.63 10.60
CA ARG A 283 -8.38 19.00 9.80
C ARG A 283 -7.33 17.89 9.80
N ASP A 284 -7.08 17.33 10.98
CA ASP A 284 -6.04 16.35 11.24
C ASP A 284 -6.67 15.08 11.85
N PHE A 285 -6.19 13.91 11.43
CA PHE A 285 -6.67 12.60 11.85
C PHE A 285 -5.49 11.78 12.39
N PRO A 286 -5.63 11.08 13.53
CA PRO A 286 -4.60 10.20 14.04
C PRO A 286 -4.36 8.98 13.14
N ILE A 287 -3.09 8.61 12.99
CA ILE A 287 -2.65 7.37 12.37
C ILE A 287 -2.19 6.42 13.46
N LEU A 288 -2.65 5.18 13.39
CA LEU A 288 -2.26 4.09 14.27
C LEU A 288 -1.45 3.02 13.51
N ASP A 289 -0.62 2.28 14.22
CA ASP A 289 -0.02 1.04 13.71
C ASP A 289 -0.98 -0.15 13.83
N LYS A 290 -0.53 -1.34 13.40
CA LYS A 290 -1.31 -2.58 13.47
C LYS A 290 -1.65 -3.00 14.90
N GLU A 291 -0.87 -2.55 15.87
CA GLU A 291 -1.08 -2.82 17.30
C GLU A 291 -1.95 -1.74 17.97
N GLY A 292 -2.45 -0.76 17.22
CA GLY A 292 -3.29 0.33 17.73
C GLY A 292 -2.51 1.47 18.39
N ARG A 293 -1.18 1.50 18.26
CA ARG A 293 -0.33 2.56 18.84
C ARG A 293 -0.25 3.76 17.91
N TYR A 294 -0.21 4.93 18.51
CA TYR A 294 -0.18 6.21 17.79
C TYR A 294 1.15 6.42 17.04
N LEU A 295 1.06 6.70 15.74
CA LEU A 295 2.20 6.96 14.85
C LEU A 295 2.36 8.44 14.47
N GLY A 296 1.27 9.18 14.36
CA GLY A 296 1.29 10.55 13.86
C GLY A 296 -0.08 11.07 13.46
N MET A 297 -0.10 12.25 12.84
CA MET A 297 -1.31 12.86 12.29
C MET A 297 -1.23 12.93 10.77
N ILE A 298 -2.36 12.76 10.10
CA ILE A 298 -2.53 13.01 8.67
C ILE A 298 -3.57 14.11 8.44
N SER A 299 -3.33 14.95 7.44
CA SER A 299 -4.27 15.96 6.98
C SER A 299 -4.53 15.79 5.48
N ARG A 300 -5.58 16.44 4.97
CA ARG A 300 -5.88 16.41 3.53
C ARG A 300 -4.72 16.93 2.68
N ARG A 301 -3.87 17.81 3.24
CA ARG A 301 -2.69 18.34 2.53
C ARG A 301 -1.64 17.26 2.29
N ASN A 302 -1.48 16.31 3.22
CA ASN A 302 -0.57 15.18 3.05
C ASN A 302 -0.98 14.31 1.85
N LEU A 303 -2.27 14.19 1.57
CA LEU A 303 -2.79 13.42 0.44
C LEU A 303 -2.61 14.11 -0.92
N LEU A 304 -2.51 15.44 -0.95
CA LEU A 304 -2.40 16.22 -2.21
C LEU A 304 -1.02 16.10 -2.88
N GLY A 305 0.01 15.68 -2.13
CA GLY A 305 1.38 15.47 -2.64
C GLY A 305 1.84 14.01 -2.57
N ALA A 306 0.95 13.09 -2.20
CA ALA A 306 1.26 11.67 -2.10
C ALA A 306 1.63 11.12 -3.47
N LYS A 307 2.90 10.78 -3.66
CA LYS A 307 3.37 10.07 -4.85
C LYS A 307 3.10 8.57 -4.63
N GLY A 308 2.35 7.96 -5.52
CA GLY A 308 1.99 6.54 -5.39
C GLY A 308 3.18 5.60 -5.51
N LYS A 309 3.03 4.31 -5.21
CA LYS A 309 4.17 3.37 -5.29
C LYS A 309 4.83 3.44 -6.68
N GLN A 310 6.16 3.53 -6.72
CA GLN A 310 6.89 3.58 -7.98
C GLN A 310 6.95 2.20 -8.61
N VAL A 311 6.53 2.12 -9.87
CA VAL A 311 6.47 0.86 -10.61
C VAL A 311 7.07 1.01 -12.00
N ILE A 312 7.69 -0.06 -12.47
CA ILE A 312 8.10 -0.25 -13.86
C ILE A 312 7.37 -1.47 -14.37
N LEU A 313 6.74 -1.31 -15.54
CA LEU A 313 6.02 -2.40 -16.19
C LEU A 313 6.94 -3.05 -17.22
N VAL A 314 7.06 -4.36 -17.16
CA VAL A 314 7.71 -5.16 -18.21
C VAL A 314 6.69 -6.08 -18.85
N ASP A 315 6.84 -6.34 -20.14
CA ASP A 315 6.09 -7.35 -20.89
C ASP A 315 4.56 -7.13 -20.96
N HIS A 316 4.11 -5.94 -20.55
CA HIS A 316 2.75 -5.49 -20.77
C HIS A 316 2.62 -3.99 -20.60
N ASN A 317 1.59 -3.44 -21.24
CA ASN A 317 1.12 -2.09 -21.00
C ASN A 317 -0.39 -2.02 -20.75
N GLU A 318 -1.16 -3.09 -21.01
CA GLU A 318 -2.62 -3.04 -20.85
C GLU A 318 -3.05 -3.07 -19.37
N LYS A 319 -3.87 -2.10 -18.93
CA LYS A 319 -4.41 -2.03 -17.55
C LYS A 319 -5.05 -3.33 -17.07
N SER A 320 -5.76 -4.03 -17.95
CA SER A 320 -6.45 -5.30 -17.64
C SER A 320 -5.49 -6.43 -17.25
N GLN A 321 -4.21 -6.31 -17.63
CA GLN A 321 -3.16 -7.29 -17.35
C GLN A 321 -2.27 -6.86 -16.19
N ALA A 322 -2.34 -5.59 -15.78
CA ALA A 322 -1.52 -5.06 -14.69
C ALA A 322 -1.99 -5.51 -13.30
N VAL A 323 -1.10 -5.39 -12.33
CA VAL A 323 -1.36 -5.60 -10.90
C VAL A 323 -2.46 -4.64 -10.37
N ALA A 324 -3.22 -5.06 -9.35
CA ALA A 324 -4.29 -4.24 -8.80
C ALA A 324 -3.74 -2.90 -8.26
N GLY A 325 -4.50 -1.82 -8.42
CA GLY A 325 -4.07 -0.50 -7.94
C GLY A 325 -3.14 0.28 -8.87
N ILE A 326 -2.81 -0.24 -10.06
CA ILE A 326 -1.87 0.39 -11.00
C ILE A 326 -2.20 1.86 -11.34
N GLU A 327 -3.49 2.23 -11.34
CA GLU A 327 -3.93 3.60 -11.62
C GLU A 327 -3.51 4.62 -10.57
N SER A 328 -3.27 4.15 -9.35
CA SER A 328 -2.79 4.97 -8.24
C SER A 328 -1.27 4.92 -8.07
N ALA A 329 -0.60 4.06 -8.83
CA ALA A 329 0.85 3.90 -8.81
C ALA A 329 1.53 4.92 -9.72
N GLU A 330 2.79 5.20 -9.43
CA GLU A 330 3.64 6.07 -10.24
C GLU A 330 4.43 5.22 -11.23
N ILE A 331 3.87 5.00 -12.43
CA ILE A 331 4.57 4.30 -13.51
C ILE A 331 5.76 5.16 -13.95
N GLN A 332 6.98 4.64 -13.80
CA GLN A 332 8.21 5.33 -14.21
C GLN A 332 8.61 4.96 -15.64
N GLU A 333 8.51 3.67 -15.95
CA GLU A 333 8.98 3.11 -17.22
C GLU A 333 8.11 1.93 -17.66
N ILE A 334 8.07 1.70 -18.98
CA ILE A 334 7.40 0.56 -19.60
C ILE A 334 8.34 -0.03 -20.65
N ILE A 335 8.64 -1.33 -20.55
CA ILE A 335 9.45 -2.09 -21.52
C ILE A 335 8.59 -3.24 -22.03
N ASP A 336 8.24 -3.24 -23.31
CA ASP A 336 7.23 -4.16 -23.83
C ASP A 336 7.48 -4.51 -25.30
N HIS A 337 6.86 -5.59 -25.77
CA HIS A 337 6.84 -5.99 -27.17
C HIS A 337 5.40 -6.20 -27.71
N HIS A 338 4.40 -6.01 -26.86
CA HIS A 338 3.00 -6.15 -27.21
C HIS A 338 2.42 -4.96 -27.98
N ARG A 339 1.17 -5.14 -28.44
CA ARG A 339 0.36 -4.02 -28.93
C ARG A 339 0.12 -3.02 -27.81
N LEU A 340 -0.08 -1.76 -28.18
CA LEU A 340 -0.47 -0.72 -27.24
C LEU A 340 -1.96 -0.81 -26.92
N GLY A 341 -2.29 -0.85 -25.64
CA GLY A 341 -3.65 -0.70 -25.13
C GLY A 341 -3.84 0.58 -24.32
N THR A 342 -4.85 0.59 -23.45
CA THR A 342 -5.20 1.77 -22.64
C THR A 342 -4.33 1.84 -21.39
N VAL A 343 -3.13 2.40 -21.52
CA VAL A 343 -2.29 2.88 -20.40
C VAL A 343 -2.30 4.40 -20.39
N GLN A 344 -2.48 4.99 -19.21
CA GLN A 344 -2.46 6.44 -19.04
C GLN A 344 -1.52 6.78 -17.89
N THR A 345 -0.64 7.76 -18.11
CA THR A 345 0.29 8.26 -17.11
C THR A 345 0.06 9.75 -16.90
N MET A 346 0.23 10.21 -15.66
CA MET A 346 0.05 11.64 -15.32
C MET A 346 1.25 12.51 -15.72
N ALA A 347 2.42 11.90 -15.90
CA ALA A 347 3.66 12.54 -16.31
C ALA A 347 4.33 11.73 -17.44
N PRO A 348 5.25 12.34 -18.23
CA PRO A 348 6.05 11.61 -19.19
C PRO A 348 6.82 10.46 -18.53
N VAL A 349 6.84 9.30 -19.19
CA VAL A 349 7.53 8.09 -18.73
C VAL A 349 8.49 7.60 -19.81
N PHE A 350 9.52 6.85 -19.43
CA PHE A 350 10.33 6.14 -20.40
C PHE A 350 9.53 4.96 -20.95
N PHE A 351 9.26 4.96 -22.25
CA PHE A 351 8.53 3.86 -22.88
C PHE A 351 9.32 3.30 -24.06
N ARG A 352 9.76 2.04 -23.94
CA ARG A 352 10.41 1.30 -25.03
C ARG A 352 9.54 0.12 -25.43
N ASN A 353 8.85 0.27 -26.56
CA ASN A 353 8.08 -0.80 -27.17
C ASN A 353 8.71 -1.19 -28.52
N GLN A 354 9.05 -2.47 -28.71
CA GLN A 354 9.63 -2.94 -29.98
C GLN A 354 8.91 -4.21 -30.45
N PRO A 355 8.61 -4.34 -31.77
CA PRO A 355 7.92 -5.52 -32.30
C PRO A 355 8.90 -6.71 -32.47
N LEU A 356 9.46 -7.17 -31.35
CA LEU A 356 10.35 -8.32 -31.25
C LEU A 356 9.61 -9.54 -30.67
N GLY A 357 10.26 -10.70 -30.69
CA GLY A 357 9.71 -11.94 -30.18
C GLY A 357 9.51 -11.95 -28.67
N CYS A 358 10.32 -11.20 -27.91
CA CYS A 358 10.36 -11.26 -26.45
C CYS A 358 10.85 -9.92 -25.83
N THR A 359 10.34 -9.55 -24.65
CA THR A 359 10.78 -8.37 -23.88
C THR A 359 12.25 -8.51 -23.43
N ALA A 360 12.71 -9.71 -23.10
CA ALA A 360 14.10 -9.96 -22.74
C ALA A 360 15.10 -9.62 -23.86
N THR A 361 14.70 -9.69 -25.14
CA THR A 361 15.53 -9.23 -26.27
C THR A 361 15.76 -7.72 -26.20
N ILE A 362 14.73 -6.95 -25.81
CA ILE A 362 14.82 -5.50 -25.63
C ILE A 362 15.76 -5.19 -24.46
N ILE A 363 15.62 -5.89 -23.34
CA ILE A 363 16.48 -5.71 -22.17
C ILE A 363 17.93 -6.05 -22.52
N TYR A 364 18.18 -7.11 -23.29
CA TYR A 364 19.51 -7.44 -23.78
C TYR A 364 20.13 -6.30 -24.59
N GLN A 365 19.39 -5.70 -25.52
CA GLN A 365 19.87 -4.51 -26.25
C GLN A 365 20.21 -3.37 -25.29
N MET A 366 19.41 -3.16 -24.24
CA MET A 366 19.67 -2.11 -23.23
C MET A 366 20.95 -2.36 -22.43
N TYR A 367 21.27 -3.63 -22.09
CA TYR A 367 22.57 -3.97 -21.51
C TYR A 367 23.72 -3.59 -22.45
N GLN A 368 23.59 -3.92 -23.75
CA GLN A 368 24.60 -3.63 -24.75
C GLN A 368 24.79 -2.12 -24.97
N GLU A 369 23.68 -1.38 -25.10
CA GLU A 369 23.67 0.08 -25.27
C GLU A 369 24.32 0.80 -24.09
N ALA A 370 24.10 0.27 -22.88
CA ALA A 370 24.67 0.84 -21.66
C ALA A 370 26.10 0.39 -21.38
N GLY A 371 26.65 -0.56 -22.16
CA GLY A 371 27.98 -1.13 -21.95
C GLY A 371 28.11 -1.87 -20.60
N VAL A 372 27.03 -2.48 -20.12
CA VAL A 372 26.99 -3.20 -18.84
C VAL A 372 27.22 -4.69 -19.06
N ASP A 373 28.19 -5.27 -18.36
CA ASP A 373 28.46 -6.71 -18.40
C ASP A 373 27.30 -7.54 -17.83
N ILE A 374 26.92 -8.57 -18.57
CA ILE A 374 25.85 -9.50 -18.20
C ILE A 374 26.44 -10.70 -17.44
N GLU A 375 26.01 -10.88 -16.20
CA GLU A 375 26.40 -12.04 -15.39
C GLU A 375 25.79 -13.33 -15.94
N LYS A 376 26.50 -14.46 -15.77
CA LYS A 376 26.09 -15.79 -16.26
C LYS A 376 24.62 -16.13 -15.96
N LYS A 377 24.16 -15.88 -14.73
CA LYS A 377 22.78 -16.15 -14.30
C LYS A 377 21.76 -15.23 -15.01
N ILE A 378 22.07 -13.94 -15.15
CA ILE A 378 21.20 -12.97 -15.83
C ILE A 378 21.12 -13.30 -17.32
N ALA A 379 22.24 -13.70 -17.93
CA ALA A 379 22.25 -14.17 -19.30
C ALA A 379 21.36 -15.40 -19.49
N GLY A 380 21.41 -16.34 -18.54
CA GLY A 380 20.54 -17.52 -18.51
C GLY A 380 19.04 -17.17 -18.43
N LEU A 381 18.66 -16.25 -17.55
CA LEU A 381 17.27 -15.78 -17.44
C LEU A 381 16.79 -15.09 -18.72
N LEU A 382 17.57 -14.15 -19.27
CA LEU A 382 17.24 -13.48 -20.53
C LEU A 382 17.12 -14.49 -21.68
N CYS A 383 18.03 -15.46 -21.76
CA CYS A 383 17.97 -16.53 -22.76
C CYS A 383 16.70 -17.38 -22.61
N SER A 384 16.31 -17.69 -21.38
CA SER A 384 15.13 -18.52 -21.09
C SER A 384 13.83 -17.85 -21.52
N ALA A 385 13.69 -16.56 -21.23
CA ALA A 385 12.57 -15.75 -21.69
C ALA A 385 12.45 -15.77 -23.22
N ILE A 386 13.56 -15.51 -23.93
CA ILE A 386 13.54 -15.51 -25.40
C ILE A 386 13.19 -16.89 -25.94
N VAL A 387 13.76 -17.96 -25.37
CA VAL A 387 13.44 -19.34 -25.79
C VAL A 387 11.96 -19.65 -25.58
N SER A 388 11.38 -19.22 -24.45
CA SER A 388 9.97 -19.44 -24.12
C SER A 388 9.03 -18.76 -25.13
N ASP A 389 9.10 -17.44 -25.27
CA ASP A 389 8.19 -16.68 -26.15
C ASP A 389 8.34 -17.00 -27.63
N THR A 390 9.58 -17.32 -28.04
CA THR A 390 9.87 -17.66 -29.43
C THR A 390 9.64 -19.13 -29.73
N LEU A 391 9.26 -19.96 -28.74
CA LEU A 391 9.11 -21.40 -28.88
C LEU A 391 10.35 -22.03 -29.54
N LEU A 392 11.53 -21.75 -28.99
CA LEU A 392 12.82 -22.11 -29.59
C LEU A 392 12.92 -21.66 -31.06
N PHE A 393 12.66 -20.36 -31.29
CA PHE A 393 12.72 -19.69 -32.59
C PHE A 393 11.69 -20.15 -33.65
N ARG A 394 10.71 -20.95 -33.26
CA ARG A 394 9.66 -21.46 -34.18
C ARG A 394 8.39 -20.62 -34.19
N SER A 395 8.23 -19.74 -33.21
CA SER A 395 7.07 -18.85 -33.13
C SER A 395 7.08 -17.83 -34.29
N PRO A 396 5.93 -17.51 -34.89
CA PRO A 396 5.81 -16.44 -35.90
C PRO A 396 6.10 -15.04 -35.33
N THR A 397 6.28 -14.90 -34.01
CA THR A 397 6.75 -13.64 -33.39
C THR A 397 8.27 -13.50 -33.43
N CYS A 398 9.01 -14.60 -33.61
CA CYS A 398 10.47 -14.60 -33.54
C CYS A 398 11.08 -13.79 -34.68
N THR A 399 12.03 -12.93 -34.34
CA THR A 399 12.83 -12.16 -35.29
C THR A 399 14.28 -12.66 -35.30
N PRO A 400 15.07 -12.35 -36.34
CA PRO A 400 16.50 -12.66 -36.34
C PRO A 400 17.26 -12.04 -35.17
N VAL A 401 16.76 -10.92 -34.62
CA VAL A 401 17.36 -10.25 -33.46
C VAL A 401 17.20 -11.10 -32.20
N ASP A 402 16.04 -11.76 -32.03
CA ASP A 402 15.77 -12.64 -30.91
C ASP A 402 16.71 -13.86 -30.93
N GLU A 403 16.85 -14.51 -32.08
CA GLU A 403 17.75 -15.66 -32.22
C GLU A 403 19.22 -15.28 -31.95
N MET A 404 19.67 -14.14 -32.52
CA MET A 404 21.02 -13.64 -32.26
C MET A 404 21.27 -13.33 -30.79
N ALA A 405 20.29 -12.70 -30.12
CA ALA A 405 20.36 -12.39 -28.69
C ALA A 405 20.41 -13.68 -27.86
N ALA A 406 19.50 -14.61 -28.09
CA ALA A 406 19.43 -15.88 -27.36
C ALA A 406 20.73 -16.69 -27.51
N ARG A 407 21.28 -16.81 -28.71
CA ARG A 407 22.56 -17.53 -28.93
C ARG A 407 23.74 -16.84 -28.23
N SER A 408 23.78 -15.51 -28.23
CA SER A 408 24.81 -14.74 -27.52
C SER A 408 24.70 -14.94 -26.00
N LEU A 409 23.48 -14.89 -25.47
CA LEU A 409 23.18 -15.08 -24.06
C LEU A 409 23.46 -16.52 -23.61
N ALA A 410 23.12 -17.51 -24.43
CA ALA A 410 23.44 -18.92 -24.18
C ALA A 410 24.96 -19.15 -24.08
N ALA A 411 25.75 -18.50 -24.94
CA ALA A 411 27.21 -18.57 -24.86
C ALA A 411 27.75 -17.99 -23.54
N ILE A 412 27.21 -16.86 -23.08
CA ILE A 412 27.57 -16.26 -21.77
C ILE A 412 27.14 -17.18 -20.62
N ALA A 413 25.94 -17.75 -20.71
CA ALA A 413 25.36 -18.65 -19.72
C ALA A 413 25.99 -20.06 -19.74
N GLY A 414 26.76 -20.41 -20.77
CA GLY A 414 27.34 -21.74 -20.96
C GLY A 414 26.28 -22.83 -21.22
N LEU A 415 25.24 -22.50 -21.98
CA LEU A 415 24.12 -23.39 -22.29
C LEU A 415 24.26 -23.98 -23.70
N ASP A 416 23.88 -25.25 -23.83
CA ASP A 416 23.42 -25.81 -25.09
C ASP A 416 21.93 -25.46 -25.21
N ILE A 417 21.59 -24.54 -26.11
CA ILE A 417 20.28 -23.90 -26.12
C ILE A 417 19.16 -24.88 -26.51
N GLU A 418 19.43 -25.80 -27.44
CA GLU A 418 18.47 -26.82 -27.85
C GLU A 418 18.24 -27.84 -26.73
N LYS A 419 19.31 -28.31 -26.06
CA LYS A 419 19.17 -29.21 -24.92
C LYS A 419 18.44 -28.55 -23.75
N TYR A 420 18.81 -27.32 -23.44
CA TYR A 420 18.20 -26.55 -22.37
C TYR A 420 16.71 -26.30 -22.61
N ALA A 421 16.35 -25.91 -23.84
CA ALA A 421 14.94 -25.71 -24.22
C ALA A 421 14.11 -26.99 -24.02
N MET A 422 14.66 -28.16 -24.37
CA MET A 422 13.99 -29.45 -24.12
C MET A 422 13.68 -29.68 -22.64
N GLU A 423 14.63 -29.40 -21.75
CA GLU A 423 14.43 -29.53 -20.31
C GLU A 423 13.41 -28.50 -19.78
N MET A 424 13.51 -27.25 -20.23
CA MET A 424 12.64 -26.14 -19.83
C MET A 424 11.18 -26.37 -20.22
N PHE A 425 10.90 -26.64 -21.49
CA PHE A 425 9.54 -26.89 -21.96
C PHE A 425 8.99 -28.21 -21.38
N GLY A 426 9.84 -29.22 -21.19
CA GLY A 426 9.44 -30.46 -20.52
C GLY A 426 8.97 -30.25 -19.08
N ALA A 427 9.57 -29.32 -18.35
CA ALA A 427 9.11 -28.92 -17.01
C ALA A 427 7.77 -28.18 -17.06
N GLY A 428 7.53 -27.36 -18.09
CA GLY A 428 6.25 -26.68 -18.33
C GLY A 428 5.12 -27.62 -18.75
N SER A 429 5.46 -28.68 -19.49
CA SER A 429 4.55 -29.67 -20.08
C SER A 429 4.43 -30.95 -19.25
N ASN A 430 4.59 -30.92 -17.91
CA ASN A 430 4.36 -32.13 -17.11
C ASN A 430 2.86 -32.53 -17.13
N LEU A 431 2.48 -33.23 -18.19
CA LEU A 431 1.11 -33.62 -18.57
C LEU A 431 0.70 -34.94 -17.90
N LYS A 432 1.67 -35.73 -17.43
CA LYS A 432 1.42 -37.07 -16.87
C LYS A 432 0.66 -37.03 -15.54
N ASP A 433 0.87 -35.98 -14.76
CA ASP A 433 0.29 -35.83 -13.42
C ASP A 433 -0.99 -34.95 -13.42
N LYS A 434 -1.37 -34.39 -14.57
CA LYS A 434 -2.52 -33.49 -14.70
C LYS A 434 -3.76 -34.24 -15.21
N SER A 435 -4.93 -33.83 -14.71
CA SER A 435 -6.23 -34.27 -15.22
C SER A 435 -6.55 -33.65 -16.59
N ASP A 436 -7.47 -34.28 -17.34
CA ASP A 436 -7.92 -33.74 -18.63
C ASP A 436 -8.53 -32.34 -18.49
N GLU A 437 -9.20 -32.07 -17.37
CA GLU A 437 -9.76 -30.76 -17.04
C GLU A 437 -8.68 -29.70 -16.84
N GLU A 438 -7.64 -30.01 -16.06
CA GLU A 438 -6.53 -29.10 -15.84
C GLU A 438 -5.78 -28.80 -17.14
N ILE A 439 -5.55 -29.81 -17.98
CA ILE A 439 -4.87 -29.66 -19.27
C ILE A 439 -5.72 -28.82 -20.22
N PHE A 440 -7.01 -29.11 -20.31
CA PHE A 440 -7.89 -28.42 -21.23
C PHE A 440 -8.04 -26.94 -20.89
N TYR A 441 -8.27 -26.62 -19.60
CA TYR A 441 -8.50 -25.25 -19.15
C TYR A 441 -7.21 -24.43 -18.93
N GLN A 442 -6.02 -25.07 -18.97
CA GLN A 442 -4.73 -24.39 -18.78
C GLN A 442 -4.54 -23.20 -19.74
N ASP A 443 -4.84 -23.37 -21.03
CA ASP A 443 -4.85 -22.27 -22.00
C ASP A 443 -6.13 -22.29 -22.85
N PHE A 444 -7.29 -22.27 -22.19
CA PHE A 444 -8.60 -22.20 -22.85
C PHE A 444 -9.13 -20.77 -22.95
N LYS A 445 -9.60 -20.38 -24.13
CA LYS A 445 -10.26 -19.08 -24.35
C LYS A 445 -11.56 -19.25 -25.12
N ARG A 446 -12.54 -18.41 -24.79
CA ARG A 446 -13.84 -18.35 -25.48
C ARG A 446 -13.86 -17.17 -26.44
N PHE A 447 -14.47 -17.37 -27.59
CA PHE A 447 -14.61 -16.42 -28.66
C PHE A 447 -16.05 -16.45 -29.20
N THR A 448 -16.47 -15.37 -29.82
CA THR A 448 -17.79 -15.27 -30.46
C THR A 448 -17.59 -14.90 -31.92
N ALA A 449 -17.98 -15.81 -32.82
CA ALA A 449 -17.97 -15.62 -34.27
C ALA A 449 -19.42 -15.44 -34.74
N GLY A 450 -19.86 -14.20 -34.92
CA GLY A 450 -21.26 -13.92 -35.27
C GLY A 450 -22.24 -14.40 -34.18
N LYS A 451 -22.99 -15.47 -34.44
CA LYS A 451 -23.92 -16.10 -33.49
C LYS A 451 -23.35 -17.36 -32.83
N VAL A 452 -22.17 -17.82 -33.24
CA VAL A 452 -21.53 -19.06 -32.80
C VAL A 452 -20.54 -18.76 -31.67
N MET A 453 -20.66 -19.49 -30.56
CA MET A 453 -19.72 -19.46 -29.45
C MET A 453 -18.68 -20.56 -29.60
N ILE A 454 -17.42 -20.16 -29.71
CA ILE A 454 -16.29 -21.04 -29.97
C ILE A 454 -15.35 -21.06 -28.75
N GLY A 455 -14.98 -22.24 -28.27
CA GLY A 455 -13.91 -22.43 -27.30
C GLY A 455 -12.63 -22.93 -27.96
N VAL A 456 -11.47 -22.38 -27.61
CA VAL A 456 -10.18 -22.86 -28.12
C VAL A 456 -9.17 -23.02 -26.98
N GLY A 457 -8.78 -24.27 -26.74
CA GLY A 457 -7.66 -24.63 -25.87
C GLY A 457 -6.38 -24.90 -26.67
N GLN A 458 -5.23 -24.73 -26.04
CA GLN A 458 -3.95 -25.06 -26.64
C GLN A 458 -3.04 -25.73 -25.60
N ILE A 459 -2.36 -26.79 -26.03
CA ILE A 459 -1.23 -27.36 -25.30
C ILE A 459 -0.04 -27.50 -26.25
N THR A 460 1.14 -27.24 -25.73
CA THR A 460 2.37 -27.26 -26.51
C THR A 460 3.34 -28.24 -25.86
N SER A 461 3.99 -29.10 -26.65
CA SER A 461 5.03 -30.00 -26.17
C SER A 461 6.11 -30.20 -27.23
N LEU A 462 7.33 -30.47 -26.78
CA LEU A 462 8.43 -30.97 -27.61
C LEU A 462 8.40 -32.49 -27.77
N ASN A 463 7.62 -33.19 -26.94
CA ASN A 463 7.50 -34.63 -26.92
C ASN A 463 6.22 -35.06 -27.64
N GLY A 464 6.36 -35.45 -28.91
CA GLY A 464 5.22 -35.93 -29.71
C GLY A 464 4.47 -37.10 -29.08
N GLY A 465 5.14 -37.93 -28.27
CA GLY A 465 4.49 -39.04 -27.56
C GLY A 465 3.52 -38.60 -26.46
N GLU A 466 3.76 -37.45 -25.82
CA GLU A 466 2.83 -36.88 -24.84
C GLU A 466 1.55 -36.36 -25.52
N LEU A 467 1.72 -35.69 -26.66
CA LEU A 467 0.59 -35.19 -27.46
C LEU A 467 -0.26 -36.34 -28.00
N GLU A 468 0.37 -37.42 -28.47
CA GLU A 468 -0.36 -38.59 -28.97
C GLU A 468 -1.21 -39.25 -27.86
N GLY A 469 -0.70 -39.28 -26.63
CA GLY A 469 -1.49 -39.74 -25.48
C GLY A 469 -2.72 -38.88 -25.20
N LEU A 470 -2.63 -37.55 -25.39
CA LEU A 470 -3.75 -36.62 -25.24
C LEU A 470 -4.76 -36.72 -26.37
N LYS A 471 -4.28 -36.98 -27.59
CA LYS A 471 -5.08 -37.11 -28.81
C LYS A 471 -6.26 -38.08 -28.65
N HIS A 472 -6.04 -39.20 -27.95
CA HIS A 472 -7.07 -40.22 -27.74
C HIS A 472 -8.05 -39.92 -26.59
N ARG A 473 -7.62 -39.18 -25.55
CA ARG A 473 -8.43 -38.96 -24.33
C ARG A 473 -9.18 -37.63 -24.30
N MET A 474 -8.63 -36.61 -24.97
CA MET A 474 -9.19 -35.26 -24.98
C MET A 474 -10.55 -35.13 -25.70
N PRO A 475 -10.87 -35.87 -26.78
CA PRO A 475 -12.17 -35.74 -27.45
C PRO A 475 -13.38 -35.99 -26.53
N GLU A 476 -13.30 -37.01 -25.65
CA GLU A 476 -14.39 -37.31 -24.71
C GLU A 476 -14.60 -36.17 -23.69
N PHE A 477 -13.50 -35.59 -23.21
CA PHE A 477 -13.56 -34.45 -22.30
C PHE A 477 -14.10 -33.19 -22.98
N MET A 478 -13.66 -32.92 -24.22
CA MET A 478 -14.11 -31.77 -25.00
C MET A 478 -15.63 -31.76 -25.21
N GLU A 479 -16.24 -32.92 -25.45
CA GLU A 479 -17.70 -33.01 -25.61
C GLU A 479 -18.42 -32.64 -24.31
N LYS A 480 -17.95 -33.17 -23.17
CA LYS A 480 -18.47 -32.80 -21.84
C LYS A 480 -18.31 -31.29 -21.56
N ALA A 481 -17.15 -30.72 -21.89
CA ALA A 481 -16.86 -29.31 -21.69
C ALA A 481 -17.73 -28.40 -22.59
N ARG A 482 -18.01 -28.83 -23.82
CA ARG A 482 -18.88 -28.13 -24.78
C ARG A 482 -20.31 -28.04 -24.26
N GLU A 483 -20.89 -29.17 -23.85
CA GLU A 483 -22.25 -29.26 -23.31
C GLU A 483 -22.41 -28.43 -22.02
N GLY A 484 -21.46 -28.57 -21.09
CA GLY A 484 -21.50 -27.86 -19.80
C GLY A 484 -21.28 -26.34 -19.91
N SER A 485 -20.65 -25.87 -21.00
CA SER A 485 -20.31 -24.44 -21.19
C SER A 485 -21.22 -23.71 -22.18
N GLY A 486 -22.19 -24.39 -22.78
CA GLY A 486 -23.07 -23.83 -23.80
C GLY A 486 -22.33 -23.37 -25.05
N LEU A 487 -21.22 -24.01 -25.41
CA LEU A 487 -20.43 -23.68 -26.61
C LEU A 487 -20.98 -24.43 -27.82
N ASP A 488 -21.01 -23.78 -28.98
CA ASP A 488 -21.42 -24.42 -30.23
C ASP A 488 -20.29 -25.32 -30.76
N MET A 489 -19.05 -24.85 -30.66
CA MET A 489 -17.86 -25.57 -31.13
C MET A 489 -16.70 -25.42 -30.14
N VAL A 490 -15.87 -26.46 -30.04
CA VAL A 490 -14.66 -26.49 -29.21
C VAL A 490 -13.51 -27.03 -30.05
N PHE A 491 -12.38 -26.33 -30.01
CA PHE A 491 -11.15 -26.72 -30.67
C PHE A 491 -10.03 -26.89 -29.64
N PHE A 492 -9.20 -27.91 -29.80
CA PHE A 492 -8.04 -28.10 -28.94
C PHE A 492 -6.78 -28.33 -29.77
N MET A 493 -5.80 -27.43 -29.62
CA MET A 493 -4.54 -27.47 -30.35
C MET A 493 -3.54 -28.34 -29.60
N LEU A 494 -3.13 -29.46 -30.19
CA LEU A 494 -1.97 -30.24 -29.78
C LEU A 494 -0.75 -29.80 -30.61
N THR A 495 -0.03 -28.80 -30.12
CA THR A 495 1.06 -28.16 -30.87
C THR A 495 2.39 -28.84 -30.59
N ASN A 496 3.00 -29.41 -31.62
CA ASN A 496 4.36 -29.94 -31.59
C ASN A 496 5.34 -28.84 -32.03
N ILE A 497 6.18 -28.38 -31.11
CA ILE A 497 7.15 -27.32 -31.39
C ILE A 497 8.21 -27.79 -32.40
N LEU A 498 8.66 -29.05 -32.35
CA LEU A 498 9.75 -29.55 -33.19
C LEU A 498 9.36 -29.63 -34.66
N THR A 499 8.13 -30.06 -34.94
CA THR A 499 7.62 -30.22 -36.31
C THR A 499 6.85 -28.99 -36.81
N GLU A 500 6.71 -27.95 -35.98
CA GLU A 500 5.94 -26.75 -36.28
C GLU A 500 4.50 -27.06 -36.74
N SER A 501 3.87 -28.05 -36.12
CA SER A 501 2.56 -28.54 -36.56
C SER A 501 1.61 -28.69 -35.38
N THR A 502 0.33 -28.43 -35.63
CA THR A 502 -0.74 -28.68 -34.65
C THR A 502 -1.65 -29.80 -35.13
N ASP A 503 -1.89 -30.80 -34.28
CA ASP A 503 -3.06 -31.66 -34.41
C ASP A 503 -4.24 -30.96 -33.71
N LEU A 504 -5.19 -30.48 -34.51
CA LEU A 504 -6.37 -29.75 -34.05
C LEU A 504 -7.52 -30.73 -33.85
N ILE A 505 -7.90 -30.96 -32.59
CA ILE A 505 -9.11 -31.71 -32.26
C ILE A 505 -10.31 -30.77 -32.40
N CYS A 506 -11.32 -31.19 -33.13
CA CYS A 506 -12.51 -30.39 -33.44
C CYS A 506 -13.76 -31.07 -32.86
N GLN A 507 -14.51 -30.39 -31.99
CA GLN A 507 -15.71 -30.93 -31.36
C GLN A 507 -16.90 -29.99 -31.51
N GLY A 508 -18.08 -30.54 -31.81
CA GLY A 508 -19.32 -29.78 -32.06
C GLY A 508 -19.79 -29.85 -33.52
N GLN A 509 -21.07 -29.56 -33.73
CA GLN A 509 -21.68 -29.64 -35.05
C GLN A 509 -21.07 -28.60 -35.99
N GLY A 510 -20.49 -29.01 -37.11
CA GLY A 510 -19.87 -28.12 -38.08
C GLY A 510 -18.40 -27.77 -37.79
N ALA A 511 -17.82 -28.21 -36.66
CA ALA A 511 -16.47 -27.81 -36.24
C ALA A 511 -15.38 -28.25 -37.23
N VAL A 512 -15.44 -29.49 -37.70
CA VAL A 512 -14.47 -30.03 -38.69
C VAL A 512 -14.60 -29.28 -40.02
N GLN A 513 -15.82 -29.00 -40.47
CA GLN A 513 -16.09 -28.28 -41.72
C GLN A 513 -15.56 -26.85 -41.66
N LEU A 514 -15.80 -26.15 -40.55
CA LEU A 514 -15.32 -24.79 -40.34
C LEU A 514 -13.78 -24.74 -40.36
N ALA A 515 -13.12 -25.61 -39.60
CA ALA A 515 -11.67 -25.65 -39.55
C ALA A 515 -11.04 -26.08 -40.89
N ALA A 516 -11.62 -27.07 -41.58
CA ALA A 516 -11.15 -27.48 -42.90
C ALA A 516 -11.29 -26.34 -43.93
N LYS A 517 -12.41 -25.61 -43.91
CA LYS A 517 -12.62 -24.42 -44.76
C LYS A 517 -11.59 -23.32 -44.44
N ALA A 518 -11.37 -23.05 -43.16
CA ALA A 518 -10.43 -22.02 -42.69
C ALA A 518 -8.98 -22.26 -43.16
N PHE A 519 -8.55 -23.52 -43.24
CA PHE A 519 -7.19 -23.87 -43.66
C PHE A 519 -7.09 -24.45 -45.08
N HIS A 520 -8.14 -24.25 -45.89
CA HIS A 520 -8.22 -24.73 -47.28
C HIS A 520 -7.88 -26.22 -47.44
N LEU A 521 -8.31 -27.04 -46.47
CA LEU A 521 -8.16 -28.49 -46.49
C LEU A 521 -9.28 -29.12 -47.32
N ASP A 522 -9.02 -30.30 -47.89
CA ASP A 522 -10.04 -31.05 -48.62
C ASP A 522 -11.17 -31.48 -47.66
N LEU A 523 -12.39 -30.99 -47.93
CA LEU A 523 -13.55 -31.23 -47.08
C LEU A 523 -14.02 -32.68 -47.12
N GLU A 524 -13.87 -33.38 -48.25
CA GLU A 524 -14.25 -34.78 -48.38
C GLU A 524 -13.27 -35.65 -47.57
N GLU A 525 -11.97 -35.37 -47.66
CA GLU A 525 -10.96 -36.08 -46.88
C GLU A 525 -11.05 -35.75 -45.37
N ALA A 526 -11.32 -34.50 -45.01
CA ALA A 526 -11.43 -34.06 -43.62
C ALA A 526 -12.66 -34.63 -42.90
N THR A 527 -13.78 -34.78 -43.60
CA THR A 527 -15.03 -35.28 -43.01
C THR A 527 -15.21 -36.80 -43.06
N GLN A 528 -14.35 -37.51 -43.82
CA GLN A 528 -14.33 -38.98 -43.87
C GLN A 528 -13.46 -39.63 -42.78
N LYS A 529 -12.66 -38.86 -42.03
CA LYS A 529 -11.84 -39.40 -40.94
C LYS A 529 -12.70 -39.86 -39.77
N GLU A 530 -12.38 -41.03 -39.20
CA GLU A 530 -13.07 -41.58 -38.02
C GLU A 530 -12.87 -40.71 -36.77
N GLU A 531 -11.73 -40.03 -36.66
CA GLU A 531 -11.42 -39.09 -35.58
C GLU A 531 -11.57 -37.64 -36.06
N PRO A 532 -12.18 -36.73 -35.26
CA PRO A 532 -12.40 -35.35 -35.68
C PRO A 532 -11.14 -34.50 -35.49
N ILE A 533 -10.03 -34.92 -36.10
CA ILE A 533 -8.70 -34.33 -35.91
C ILE A 533 -8.13 -33.89 -37.26
N LEU A 534 -7.69 -32.64 -37.32
CA LEU A 534 -7.07 -32.02 -38.50
C LEU A 534 -5.61 -31.71 -38.21
N ASN A 535 -4.72 -32.12 -39.12
CA ASN A 535 -3.31 -31.74 -39.03
C ASN A 535 -3.11 -30.38 -39.71
N LEU A 536 -2.53 -29.44 -38.99
CA LEU A 536 -2.27 -28.07 -39.43
C LEU A 536 -0.75 -27.79 -39.42
N PRO A 537 -0.03 -28.08 -40.52
CA PRO A 537 1.37 -27.72 -40.67
C PRO A 537 1.58 -26.20 -40.64
N GLY A 538 2.61 -25.75 -39.94
CA GLY A 538 2.96 -24.33 -39.79
C GLY A 538 2.09 -23.55 -38.80
N VAL A 539 1.08 -24.18 -38.19
CA VAL A 539 0.19 -23.53 -37.21
C VAL A 539 0.67 -23.84 -35.80
N VAL A 540 1.17 -22.82 -35.10
CA VAL A 540 1.66 -22.92 -33.71
C VAL A 540 1.02 -21.88 -32.78
N SER A 541 0.43 -20.81 -33.33
CA SER A 541 -0.18 -19.73 -32.54
C SER A 541 -1.70 -19.72 -32.65
N ARG A 542 -2.39 -20.00 -31.54
CA ARG A 542 -3.85 -19.81 -31.47
C ARG A 542 -4.27 -18.40 -31.90
N LYS A 543 -3.62 -17.37 -31.35
CA LYS A 543 -4.06 -15.97 -31.51
C LYS A 543 -3.74 -15.39 -32.90
N LYS A 544 -2.57 -15.72 -33.46
CA LYS A 544 -2.13 -15.14 -34.74
C LYS A 544 -2.55 -15.96 -35.96
N GLN A 545 -2.69 -17.28 -35.82
CA GLN A 545 -2.85 -18.18 -36.97
C GLN A 545 -4.16 -18.96 -36.94
N LEU A 546 -4.69 -19.34 -35.76
CA LEU A 546 -5.93 -20.13 -35.69
C LEU A 546 -7.19 -19.26 -35.65
N ILE A 547 -7.31 -18.37 -34.67
CA ILE A 547 -8.53 -17.59 -34.44
C ILE A 547 -8.89 -16.70 -35.63
N PRO A 548 -7.97 -15.95 -36.27
CA PRO A 548 -8.32 -15.11 -37.41
C PRO A 548 -8.94 -15.93 -38.56
N GLU A 549 -8.36 -17.08 -38.90
CA GLU A 549 -8.82 -17.93 -40.00
C GLU A 549 -10.19 -18.55 -39.71
N LEU A 550 -10.42 -19.05 -38.48
CA LEU A 550 -11.74 -19.54 -38.07
C LEU A 550 -12.82 -18.45 -38.13
N MET A 551 -12.48 -17.23 -37.73
CA MET A 551 -13.42 -16.10 -37.74
C MET A 551 -13.75 -15.63 -39.15
N LEU A 552 -12.77 -15.67 -40.07
CA LEU A 552 -12.99 -15.35 -41.49
C LEU A 552 -13.87 -16.41 -42.16
N ALA A 553 -13.58 -17.70 -41.94
CA ALA A 553 -14.30 -18.80 -42.56
C ALA A 553 -15.78 -18.91 -42.14
N GLU A 554 -16.13 -18.43 -40.94
CA GLU A 554 -17.52 -18.40 -40.44
C GLU A 554 -18.33 -17.21 -41.01
N GLN A 555 -17.65 -16.17 -41.50
CA GLN A 555 -18.29 -14.99 -42.10
C GLN A 555 -18.58 -15.16 -43.59
N ASP A 556 -17.82 -16.02 -44.26
CA ASP A 556 -18.02 -16.49 -45.64
C ASP A 556 -19.09 -17.59 -45.72
#